data_AF-A0A085NK32-F1
#
_entry.id   AF-A0A085NK32-F1
#
_cell.length_a   1.000
_cell.length_b   1.000
_cell.length_c   1.000
_cell.angle_alpha   90.00
_cell.angle_beta   90.00
_cell.angle_gamma   90.00
#
_symmetry.space_group_name_H-M   'P 1'
#
loop_
_entity.id
_entity.type
_entity.pdbx_description
1 polymer ?
#
loop_
_entity_poly.entity_id
_entity_poly.type
_entity_poly.pdbx_seq_one_letter_code
_entity_poly.pdbx_strand_id
1 'polypeptide(L)'
;MATIRDIQIQEDSTYEHLSLEELYCCCLVEDRTVQSAISRTLSNRAEKLFWDLMLIDDGPLRMQPDDVMVIFSVIRHMTRHALRVVEDNKVLQAPTTVQYRLSIKALIIVEKAMAILENLNCYLDRIEELRELADEWNADLAYVELEQAFWLSQVEPLQEDL
;
A
#
# COMPACT_ATOMS: atom_id res chain seq x y z
N MET A 1 4.71 -21.48 24.38
CA MET A 1 5.73 -20.46 24.04
C MET A 1 6.33 -20.87 22.71
N ALA A 2 5.90 -20.24 21.62
CA ALA A 2 6.44 -20.54 20.30
C ALA A 2 7.79 -19.82 20.17
N THR A 3 8.86 -20.59 20.05
CA THR A 3 10.21 -20.11 19.70
C THR A 3 10.13 -19.48 18.32
N ILE A 4 10.28 -18.15 18.28
CA ILE A 4 10.60 -17.40 17.08
C ILE A 4 11.89 -18.03 16.56
N ARG A 5 11.81 -18.70 15.40
CA ARG A 5 13.00 -19.20 14.71
C ARG A 5 13.89 -18.00 14.45
N ASP A 6 15.17 -18.12 14.80
CA ASP A 6 16.22 -17.20 14.40
C ASP A 6 16.22 -17.12 12.87
N ILE A 7 15.53 -16.12 12.33
CA ILE A 7 15.65 -15.73 10.94
C ILE A 7 17.03 -15.11 10.86
N GLN A 8 17.99 -15.85 10.30
CA GLN A 8 19.27 -15.29 9.91
C GLN A 8 18.99 -14.18 8.89
N ILE A 9 19.14 -12.92 9.34
CA ILE A 9 18.93 -11.73 8.52
C ILE A 9 20.08 -11.68 7.50
N GLN A 10 19.85 -12.25 6.32
CA GLN A 10 20.73 -12.11 5.16
C GLN A 10 20.25 -10.93 4.31
N GLU A 11 21.17 -9.97 4.13
CA GLU A 11 21.27 -8.88 3.15
C GLU A 11 19.98 -8.29 2.54
N ASP A 12 19.92 -6.96 2.59
CA ASP A 12 18.84 -6.02 2.17
C ASP A 12 17.93 -6.43 1.01
N SER A 13 18.42 -7.20 0.03
CA SER A 13 17.62 -7.66 -1.11
C SER A 13 16.54 -8.70 -0.77
N THR A 14 16.67 -9.45 0.33
CA THR A 14 15.75 -10.58 0.60
C THR A 14 14.32 -10.08 0.88
N TYR A 15 14.18 -9.00 1.64
CA TYR A 15 12.87 -8.45 2.01
C TYR A 15 12.16 -7.79 0.81
N GLU A 16 12.91 -7.23 -0.13
CA GLU A 16 12.35 -6.55 -1.32
C GLU A 16 11.57 -7.50 -2.24
N HIS A 17 11.88 -8.81 -2.17
CA HIS A 17 11.25 -9.85 -2.97
C HIS A 17 10.09 -10.59 -2.29
N LEU A 18 9.85 -10.35 -1.00
CA LEU A 18 8.81 -11.05 -0.24
C LEU A 18 7.38 -10.63 -0.65
N SER A 19 6.42 -11.53 -0.53
CA SER A 19 5.00 -11.16 -0.67
C SER A 19 4.58 -10.17 0.44
N LEU A 20 3.46 -9.46 0.27
CA LEU A 20 2.98 -8.57 1.35
C LEU A 20 2.58 -9.36 2.61
N GLU A 21 2.09 -10.59 2.45
CA GLU A 21 1.79 -11.49 3.58
C GLU A 21 3.06 -11.94 4.32
N GLU A 22 4.14 -12.19 3.58
CA GLU A 22 5.44 -12.54 4.16
C GLU A 22 6.05 -11.33 4.87
N LEU A 23 6.00 -10.14 4.26
CA LEU A 23 6.43 -8.90 4.90
C LEU A 23 5.59 -8.59 6.15
N TYR A 24 4.29 -8.86 6.11
CA TYR A 24 3.40 -8.71 7.27
C TYR A 24 3.83 -9.61 8.43
N CYS A 25 4.36 -10.80 8.17
CA CYS A 25 4.95 -11.63 9.22
C CYS A 25 6.24 -11.00 9.79
N CYS A 26 7.00 -10.28 8.96
CA CYS A 26 8.25 -9.63 9.34
C CYS A 26 8.07 -8.29 10.08
N CYS A 27 6.92 -7.61 9.99
CA CYS A 27 6.71 -6.31 10.65
C CYS A 27 6.77 -6.35 12.18
N LEU A 28 6.65 -7.55 12.77
CA LEU A 28 6.77 -7.79 14.20
C LEU A 28 8.23 -7.79 14.69
N VAL A 29 9.20 -7.79 13.77
CA VAL A 29 10.62 -7.76 14.09
C VAL A 29 11.03 -6.32 14.40
N GLU A 30 11.47 -6.06 15.63
CA GLU A 30 11.97 -4.76 16.09
C GLU A 30 13.42 -4.52 15.68
N ASP A 31 13.73 -4.80 14.41
CA ASP A 31 15.05 -4.58 13.80
C ASP A 31 14.96 -3.44 12.79
N ARG A 32 15.87 -2.48 12.90
CA ARG A 32 15.85 -1.26 12.06
C ARG A 32 16.12 -1.55 10.59
N THR A 33 17.00 -2.50 10.28
CA THR A 33 17.31 -2.89 8.90
C THR A 33 16.09 -3.57 8.28
N VAL A 34 15.38 -4.41 9.04
CA VAL A 34 14.14 -5.03 8.58
C VAL A 34 13.04 -4.00 8.35
N GLN A 35 12.83 -3.07 9.29
CA GLN A 35 11.83 -2.00 9.11
C GLN A 35 12.18 -1.09 7.93
N SER A 36 13.47 -0.83 7.70
CA SER A 36 13.95 -0.07 6.54
C SER A 36 13.70 -0.77 5.21
N ALA A 37 14.02 -2.05 5.13
CA ALA A 37 13.76 -2.81 3.92
C ALA A 37 12.24 -2.90 3.63
N ILE A 38 11.42 -3.03 4.67
CA ILE A 38 9.95 -2.94 4.55
C ILE A 38 9.53 -1.56 4.03
N SER A 39 10.00 -0.46 4.61
CA SER A 39 9.61 0.90 4.23
C SER A 39 9.90 1.18 2.74
N ARG A 40 11.12 0.85 2.28
CA ARG A 40 11.52 0.93 0.87
C ARG A 40 10.64 0.09 -0.04
N THR A 41 10.36 -1.16 0.36
CA THR A 41 9.52 -2.06 -0.43
C THR A 41 8.11 -1.52 -0.57
N LEU A 42 7.52 -1.01 0.52
CA LEU A 42 6.17 -0.42 0.50
C LEU A 42 6.13 0.84 -0.37
N SER A 43 7.14 1.71 -0.26
CA SER A 43 7.28 2.94 -1.05
C SER A 43 7.34 2.63 -2.55
N ASN A 44 8.22 1.71 -2.96
CA ASN A 44 8.39 1.34 -4.37
C ASN A 44 7.13 0.71 -4.97
N ARG A 45 6.44 -0.14 -4.22
CA ARG A 45 5.18 -0.76 -4.68
C ARG A 45 4.07 0.26 -4.79
N ALA A 46 3.91 1.14 -3.81
CA ALA A 46 2.93 2.21 -3.87
C ALA A 46 3.16 3.14 -5.07
N GLU A 47 4.42 3.48 -5.37
CA GLU A 47 4.75 4.23 -6.58
C GLU A 47 4.32 3.49 -7.85
N LYS A 48 4.64 2.20 -7.98
CA LYS A 48 4.21 1.38 -9.11
C LYS A 48 2.68 1.37 -9.25
N LEU A 49 1.95 1.08 -8.17
CA LEU A 49 0.49 1.03 -8.17
C LEU A 49 -0.13 2.38 -8.55
N PHE A 50 0.48 3.49 -8.14
CA PHE A 50 0.02 4.83 -8.54
C PHE A 50 0.12 5.03 -10.04
N TRP A 51 1.26 4.66 -10.65
CA TRP A 51 1.42 4.76 -12.10
C TRP A 51 0.49 3.82 -12.86
N ASP A 52 0.33 2.58 -12.38
CA ASP A 52 -0.61 1.62 -12.95
C ASP A 52 -2.05 2.16 -12.88
N LEU A 53 -2.45 2.77 -11.76
CA LEU A 53 -3.77 3.39 -11.59
C LEU A 53 -4.02 4.54 -12.57
N MET A 54 -2.98 5.32 -12.87
CA MET A 54 -3.05 6.41 -13.84
C MET A 54 -3.21 5.92 -15.29
N LEU A 55 -2.85 4.67 -15.58
CA LEU A 55 -3.03 4.03 -16.89
C LEU A 55 -4.43 3.42 -17.06
N ILE A 56 -5.19 3.23 -15.98
CA ILE A 56 -6.57 2.77 -16.04
C ILE A 56 -7.43 3.87 -16.65
N ASP A 57 -7.89 3.64 -17.88
CA ASP A 57 -8.58 4.62 -18.73
C ASP A 57 -9.83 5.20 -18.04
N ASP A 58 -10.01 6.52 -18.17
CA ASP A 58 -11.22 7.27 -17.77
C ASP A 58 -12.38 7.04 -18.75
N GLY A 59 -12.40 5.86 -19.40
CA GLY A 59 -13.29 5.55 -20.49
C GLY A 59 -14.70 6.03 -20.17
N PRO A 60 -15.34 6.82 -21.04
CA PRO A 60 -16.61 7.44 -20.73
C PRO A 60 -17.61 6.30 -20.62
N LEU A 61 -17.92 5.91 -19.39
CA LEU A 61 -19.00 4.98 -19.08
C LEU A 61 -20.29 5.72 -19.39
N ARG A 62 -20.63 5.76 -20.68
CA ARG A 62 -21.84 6.35 -21.25
C ARG A 62 -23.06 5.46 -20.99
N MET A 63 -23.14 4.88 -19.80
CA MET A 63 -24.32 4.21 -19.30
C MET A 63 -24.66 4.80 -17.94
N GLN A 64 -25.94 4.81 -17.58
CA GLN A 64 -26.35 5.23 -16.25
C GLN A 64 -25.55 4.44 -15.21
N PRO A 65 -25.13 5.07 -14.11
CA PRO A 65 -24.32 4.40 -13.11
C PRO A 65 -25.17 3.30 -12.45
N ASP A 66 -24.94 2.05 -12.84
CA ASP A 66 -25.38 0.88 -12.08
C ASP A 66 -24.56 0.80 -10.78
N ASP A 67 -25.11 0.18 -9.73
CA ASP A 67 -24.49 0.12 -8.39
C ASP A 67 -23.02 -0.31 -8.41
N VAL A 68 -22.66 -1.22 -9.32
CA VAL A 68 -21.30 -1.73 -9.51
C VAL A 68 -20.33 -0.64 -9.97
N MET A 69 -20.78 0.24 -10.87
CA MET A 69 -19.99 1.36 -11.37
C MET A 69 -19.75 2.41 -10.29
N VAL A 70 -20.73 2.62 -9.40
CA VAL A 70 -20.58 3.49 -8.23
C VAL A 70 -19.52 2.91 -7.30
N ILE A 71 -19.57 1.61 -6.99
CA ILE A 71 -18.60 0.95 -6.11
C ILE A 71 -17.18 1.03 -6.69
N PHE A 72 -16.98 0.74 -7.98
CA PHE A 72 -15.66 0.90 -8.60
C PHE A 72 -15.16 2.33 -8.60
N SER A 73 -16.04 3.31 -8.79
CA SER A 73 -15.68 4.74 -8.72
C SER A 73 -15.24 5.14 -7.32
N VAL A 74 -15.91 4.61 -6.28
CA VAL A 74 -15.53 4.81 -4.87
C VAL A 74 -14.17 4.18 -4.61
N ILE A 75 -13.98 2.91 -4.95
CA ILE A 75 -12.70 2.19 -4.79
C ILE A 75 -11.57 2.96 -5.48
N ARG A 76 -11.77 3.41 -6.72
CA ARG A 76 -10.79 4.19 -7.47
C ARG A 76 -10.45 5.51 -6.80
N HIS A 77 -11.46 6.27 -6.38
CA HIS A 77 -11.25 7.55 -5.70
C HIS A 77 -10.47 7.37 -4.39
N MET A 78 -10.85 6.39 -3.59
CA MET A 78 -10.20 6.08 -2.32
C MET A 78 -8.76 5.57 -2.50
N THR A 79 -8.53 4.73 -3.52
CA THR A 79 -7.19 4.23 -3.89
C THR A 79 -6.29 5.38 -4.33
N ARG A 80 -6.80 6.26 -5.19
CA ARG A 80 -6.07 7.46 -5.64
C ARG A 80 -5.76 8.39 -4.46
N HIS A 81 -6.70 8.58 -3.54
CA HIS A 81 -6.47 9.38 -2.34
C HIS A 81 -5.33 8.80 -1.49
N ALA A 82 -5.34 7.49 -1.23
CA ALA A 82 -4.28 6.82 -0.47
C ALA A 82 -2.91 6.97 -1.14
N LEU A 83 -2.85 6.91 -2.48
CA LEU A 83 -1.62 7.02 -3.26
C LEU A 83 -1.20 8.46 -3.59
N ARG A 84 -1.93 9.47 -3.12
CA ARG A 84 -1.64 10.89 -3.40
C ARG A 84 -0.24 11.33 -2.96
N VAL A 85 0.33 10.66 -1.96
CA VAL A 85 1.71 10.88 -1.51
C VAL A 85 2.73 10.76 -2.66
N VAL A 86 2.48 9.88 -3.64
CA VAL A 86 3.33 9.67 -4.82
C VAL A 86 3.18 10.83 -5.81
N GLU A 87 1.95 11.29 -6.04
CA GLU A 87 1.65 12.41 -6.96
C GLU A 87 2.39 13.69 -6.56
N ASP A 88 2.49 13.93 -5.26
CA ASP A 88 3.08 15.14 -4.72
C ASP A 88 4.62 15.19 -4.82
N ASN A 89 5.29 14.06 -5.10
CA ASN A 89 6.73 13.88 -5.39
C ASN A 89 7.68 14.79 -4.58
N LYS A 90 7.36 14.99 -3.29
CA LYS A 90 8.05 15.90 -2.37
C LYS A 90 8.83 15.11 -1.32
N VAL A 91 9.92 15.70 -0.85
CA VAL A 91 10.53 15.31 0.42
C VAL A 91 9.49 15.51 1.51
N LEU A 92 9.09 14.42 2.16
CA LEU A 92 8.05 14.48 3.17
C LEU A 92 8.62 15.07 4.46
N GLN A 93 7.81 15.88 5.15
CA GLN A 93 8.11 16.21 6.54
C GLN A 93 7.82 15.00 7.43
N ALA A 94 8.50 14.91 8.57
CA ALA A 94 8.22 13.85 9.54
C ALA A 94 6.72 13.87 9.91
N PRO A 95 5.99 12.76 9.73
CA PRO A 95 4.60 12.66 10.13
C PRO A 95 4.42 13.01 11.60
N THR A 96 3.29 13.63 11.95
CA THR A 96 2.98 14.07 13.33
C THR A 96 3.05 12.93 14.34
N THR A 97 2.89 11.68 13.89
CA THR A 97 2.98 10.49 14.72
C THR A 97 3.66 9.37 13.93
N VAL A 98 4.99 9.37 13.88
CA VAL A 98 5.74 8.25 13.28
C VAL A 98 5.58 7.02 14.16
N GLN A 99 4.99 5.96 13.61
CA GLN A 99 5.00 4.65 14.25
C GLN A 99 6.21 3.87 13.75
N TYR A 100 6.99 3.28 14.65
CA TYR A 100 8.10 2.38 14.28
C TYR A 100 7.63 1.04 13.70
N ARG A 101 6.31 0.85 13.54
CA ARG A 101 5.71 -0.35 12.97
C ARG A 101 4.78 0.07 11.85
N LEU A 102 5.27 -0.01 10.62
CA LEU A 102 4.47 0.27 9.42
C LEU A 102 3.37 -0.78 9.25
N SER A 103 2.14 -0.34 9.01
CA SER A 103 1.01 -1.24 8.75
C SER A 103 1.00 -1.69 7.29
N ILE A 104 1.62 -2.84 7.00
CA ILE A 104 1.59 -3.47 5.67
C ILE A 104 0.16 -3.75 5.18
N LYS A 105 -0.81 -3.84 6.11
CA LYS A 105 -2.23 -4.00 5.78
C LYS A 105 -2.77 -2.90 4.87
N ALA A 106 -2.31 -1.65 5.04
CA ALA A 106 -2.74 -0.55 4.19
C ALA A 106 -2.39 -0.82 2.72
N LEU A 107 -1.16 -1.28 2.44
CA LEU A 107 -0.75 -1.60 1.08
C LEU A 107 -1.42 -2.87 0.55
N ILE A 108 -1.68 -3.89 1.39
CA ILE A 108 -2.45 -5.07 0.99
C ILE A 108 -3.85 -4.68 0.50
N ILE A 109 -4.51 -3.80 1.26
CA ILE A 109 -5.82 -3.26 0.89
C ILE A 109 -5.70 -2.55 -0.46
N VAL A 110 -4.68 -1.70 -0.64
CA VAL A 110 -4.40 -0.99 -1.89
C VAL A 110 -4.16 -1.91 -3.09
N GLU A 111 -3.32 -2.93 -2.96
CA GLU A 111 -3.10 -3.92 -4.02
C GLU A 111 -4.39 -4.66 -4.40
N LYS A 112 -5.24 -4.98 -3.42
CA LYS A 112 -6.54 -5.61 -3.70
C LYS A 112 -7.47 -4.71 -4.49
N ALA A 113 -7.58 -3.42 -4.14
CA ALA A 113 -8.37 -2.49 -4.94
C ALA A 113 -7.79 -2.31 -6.35
N MET A 114 -6.47 -2.25 -6.48
CA MET A 114 -5.82 -2.16 -7.79
C MET A 114 -6.13 -3.37 -8.66
N ALA A 115 -6.01 -4.59 -8.13
CA ALA A 115 -6.37 -5.81 -8.85
C ALA A 115 -7.83 -5.82 -9.32
N ILE A 116 -8.73 -5.26 -8.50
CA ILE A 116 -10.15 -5.10 -8.87
C ILE A 116 -10.30 -4.10 -10.03
N LEU A 117 -9.64 -2.95 -9.95
CA LEU A 117 -9.71 -1.90 -10.97
C LEU A 117 -9.10 -2.33 -12.31
N GLU A 118 -8.04 -3.14 -12.29
CA GLU A 118 -7.39 -3.67 -13.50
C GLU A 118 -8.27 -4.69 -14.25
N ASN A 119 -9.15 -5.41 -13.54
CA ASN A 119 -9.97 -6.46 -14.14
C ASN A 119 -11.42 -6.41 -13.69
N LEU A 120 -12.06 -5.26 -13.91
CA LEU A 120 -13.46 -4.97 -13.55
C LEU A 120 -14.44 -6.09 -13.96
N ASN A 121 -14.24 -6.67 -15.16
CA ASN A 121 -15.10 -7.71 -15.71
C ASN A 121 -15.17 -8.97 -14.83
N CYS A 122 -14.09 -9.32 -14.13
CA CYS A 122 -14.06 -10.47 -13.24
C CYS A 122 -14.82 -10.26 -11.92
N TYR A 123 -15.15 -9.01 -11.59
CA TYR A 123 -15.79 -8.64 -10.33
C TYR A 123 -17.24 -8.14 -10.51
N LEU A 124 -17.74 -8.06 -11.75
CA LEU A 124 -19.12 -7.65 -12.03
C LEU A 124 -20.17 -8.47 -11.27
N ASP A 125 -19.96 -9.78 -11.14
CA ASP A 125 -20.87 -10.70 -10.45
C ASP A 125 -20.56 -10.85 -8.94
N ARG A 126 -19.55 -10.14 -8.41
CA ARG A 126 -19.06 -10.26 -7.03
C ARG A 126 -19.33 -9.01 -6.21
N ILE A 127 -20.53 -8.44 -6.36
CA ILE A 127 -20.93 -7.14 -5.80
C ILE A 127 -20.79 -7.09 -4.27
N GLU A 128 -21.13 -8.16 -3.56
CA GLU A 128 -21.00 -8.19 -2.09
C GLU A 128 -19.54 -8.11 -1.64
N GLU A 129 -18.62 -8.84 -2.29
CA GLU A 129 -17.18 -8.75 -1.99
C GLU A 129 -16.65 -7.33 -2.26
N LEU A 130 -17.15 -6.67 -3.31
CA LEU A 130 -16.80 -5.29 -3.64
C LEU A 130 -17.34 -4.29 -2.60
N ARG A 131 -18.56 -4.51 -2.09
CA ARG A 131 -19.16 -3.69 -1.04
C ARG A 131 -18.41 -3.85 0.27
N GLU A 132 -18.13 -5.08 0.68
CA GLU A 132 -17.33 -5.37 1.88
C GLU A 132 -15.96 -4.66 1.80
N LEU A 133 -15.27 -4.74 0.66
CA LEU A 133 -14.01 -4.04 0.49
C LEU A 133 -14.18 -2.52 0.57
N ALA A 134 -15.20 -1.96 -0.07
CA ALA A 134 -15.45 -0.51 -0.05
C ALA A 134 -15.79 0.00 1.36
N ASP A 135 -16.51 -0.80 2.15
CA ASP A 135 -16.88 -0.49 3.53
C ASP A 135 -15.69 -0.64 4.49
N GLU A 136 -14.81 -1.62 4.27
CA GLU A 136 -13.59 -1.84 5.06
C GLU A 136 -12.46 -0.85 4.71
N TRP A 137 -12.49 -0.30 3.50
CA TRP A 137 -11.45 0.59 3.03
C TRP A 137 -11.47 1.93 3.76
N ASN A 138 -10.37 2.30 4.41
CA ASN A 138 -10.17 3.63 4.96
C ASN A 138 -9.02 4.35 4.24
N ALA A 139 -9.39 5.29 3.36
CA ALA A 139 -8.43 6.01 2.52
C ALA A 139 -7.52 6.95 3.32
N ASP A 140 -8.00 7.52 4.42
CA ASP A 140 -7.20 8.42 5.27
C ASP A 140 -6.16 7.64 6.07
N LEU A 141 -6.57 6.49 6.62
CA LEU A 141 -5.65 5.60 7.34
C LEU A 141 -4.57 5.07 6.38
N ALA A 142 -4.97 4.61 5.19
CA ALA A 142 -4.02 4.14 4.19
C ALA A 142 -3.06 5.26 3.74
N TYR A 143 -3.57 6.48 3.56
CA TYR A 143 -2.74 7.64 3.25
C TYR A 143 -1.67 7.89 4.32
N VAL A 144 -2.04 7.92 5.60
CA VAL A 144 -1.10 8.15 6.71
C VAL A 144 -0.02 7.07 6.78
N GLU A 145 -0.40 5.80 6.60
CA GLU A 145 0.53 4.67 6.64
C GLU A 145 1.52 4.69 5.45
N LEU A 146 1.03 5.05 4.25
CA LEU A 146 1.87 5.21 3.07
C LEU A 146 2.79 6.42 3.18
N GLU A 147 2.31 7.54 3.74
CA GLU A 147 3.11 8.73 4.03
C GLU A 147 4.26 8.41 4.99
N GLN A 148 4.00 7.63 6.05
CA GLN A 148 5.04 7.15 6.96
C GLN A 148 6.06 6.25 6.25
N ALA A 149 5.60 5.30 5.42
CA ALA A 149 6.50 4.40 4.68
C ALA A 149 7.41 5.16 3.71
N PHE A 150 6.84 6.11 2.96
CA PHE A 150 7.60 6.98 2.06
C PHE A 150 8.58 7.89 2.80
N TRP A 151 8.17 8.46 3.93
CA TRP A 151 9.06 9.31 4.71
C TRP A 151 10.25 8.50 5.25
N LEU A 152 9.97 7.33 5.83
CA LEU A 152 10.99 6.42 6.36
C LEU A 152 11.99 6.00 5.28
N SER A 153 11.53 5.64 4.09
CA SER A 153 12.41 5.25 2.97
C SER A 153 13.36 6.38 2.52
N GLN A 154 13.01 7.65 2.77
CA GLN A 154 13.84 8.81 2.43
C GLN A 154 14.85 9.20 3.52
N VAL A 155 14.54 8.97 4.80
CA VAL A 155 15.38 9.41 5.93
C VAL A 155 16.34 8.34 6.44
N GLU A 156 16.08 7.06 6.15
CA GLU A 156 16.95 5.94 6.51
C GLU A 156 18.34 5.98 5.83
N PRO A 157 18.50 6.35 4.54
CA PRO A 157 19.82 6.47 3.92
C PRO A 157 20.72 7.52 4.57
N LEU A 158 20.14 8.48 5.32
CA LEU A 158 20.87 9.56 5.98
C LEU A 158 21.41 9.16 7.37
N GLN A 159 21.05 7.99 7.90
CA GLN A 159 21.46 7.54 9.24
C GLN A 159 22.64 6.54 9.24
N GLU A 160 23.07 6.03 8.08
CA GLU A 160 24.22 5.10 7.99
C GLU A 160 25.59 5.80 8.10
N ASP A 161 25.64 7.13 8.06
CA ASP A 161 26.87 7.95 8.09
C ASP A 161 27.22 8.55 9.48
N LEU A 162 26.69 8.01 10.60
CA LEU A 162 26.99 8.49 11.97
C LEU A 162 27.53 7.42 12.92
#